data_AF-A0A8H5BPG7-F1
#
_entry.id   AF-A0A8H5BPG7-F1
#
_cell.length_a   1.000
_cell.length_b   1.000
_cell.length_c   1.000
_cell.angle_alpha   90.00
_cell.angle_beta   90.00
_cell.angle_gamma   90.00
#
_symmetry.space_group_name_H-M   'P 1'
#
loop_
_entity.id
_entity.type
_entity.pdbx_description
1 polymer ?
#
loop_
_entity_poly.entity_id
_entity_poly.type
_entity_poly.pdbx_seq_one_letter_code
_entity_poly.pdbx_strand_id
1 'polypeptide(L)'
;MHGRVVTLARTRRAQTALQISSSSFHHGRLSLSSTISQRFNHSPMRTFGSSSPTAHPCRHRFADIEELHEGNQSYMLDMHSANPGLLSALARRGQQPPFLLFDCSDSRVGESAIFHAAPGRLFTSGNIANRFDETETGSQAVLSYAVQTLRVKHVVVMGHYGCGGVAASMLPLPERARAGNVVKKPGDLTRPADVAVQGWIQPIREIYETSERDRSSSRAV
;
A
#
# COMPACT_ATOMS: atom_id res chain seq x y z
N MET A 1 9.08 21.21 -8.36
CA MET A 1 8.02 20.20 -8.58
C MET A 1 6.70 20.93 -8.74
N HIS A 2 6.13 20.99 -9.94
CA HIS A 2 4.84 21.62 -10.18
C HIS A 2 3.89 20.54 -10.73
N GLY A 3 3.08 19.94 -9.87
CA GLY A 3 2.06 18.97 -10.27
C GLY A 3 0.85 19.69 -10.85
N ARG A 4 0.51 19.40 -12.10
CA ARG A 4 -0.81 19.76 -12.67
C ARG A 4 -1.81 18.69 -12.24
N VAL A 5 -2.77 19.07 -11.40
CA VAL A 5 -3.92 18.23 -11.05
C VAL A 5 -4.95 18.35 -12.16
N VAL A 6 -5.25 17.23 -12.84
CA VAL A 6 -6.38 17.13 -13.77
C VAL A 6 -7.54 16.50 -13.00
N THR A 7 -8.61 17.25 -12.75
CA THR A 7 -9.82 16.75 -12.08
C THR A 7 -10.87 16.41 -13.13
N LEU A 8 -11.32 15.14 -13.22
CA LEU A 8 -12.45 14.75 -14.06
C LEU A 8 -13.75 14.59 -13.23
N ALA A 9 -14.77 15.31 -13.72
CA ALA A 9 -16.22 15.17 -13.60
C ALA A 9 -16.91 14.93 -12.23
N ARG A 10 -17.89 15.80 -11.99
CA ARG A 10 -18.82 15.86 -10.85
C ARG A 10 -20.14 15.19 -11.26
N THR A 11 -20.54 14.08 -10.64
CA THR A 11 -21.88 13.50 -10.86
C THR A 11 -22.85 13.91 -9.76
N ARG A 12 -24.05 14.36 -10.17
CA ARG A 12 -25.13 14.84 -9.29
C ARG A 12 -25.98 13.67 -8.78
N ARG A 13 -26.52 13.88 -7.57
CA ARG A 13 -27.50 13.11 -6.77
C ARG A 13 -28.49 12.21 -7.53
N ALA A 14 -28.84 11.09 -6.89
CA ALA A 14 -30.22 10.77 -6.50
C ALA A 14 -30.22 9.89 -5.24
N GLN A 15 -30.95 10.32 -4.20
CA GLN A 15 -31.24 9.56 -2.98
C GLN A 15 -32.52 8.77 -3.20
N THR A 16 -32.53 7.50 -2.79
CA THR A 16 -33.76 6.81 -2.40
C THR A 16 -33.47 6.04 -1.12
N ALA A 17 -34.08 6.49 -0.03
CA ALA A 17 -34.07 5.82 1.26
C ALA A 17 -35.03 4.62 1.21
N LEU A 18 -34.61 3.47 1.74
CA LEU A 18 -35.52 2.41 2.14
C LEU A 18 -35.26 2.09 3.61
N GLN A 19 -36.26 2.38 4.44
CA GLN A 19 -36.32 1.97 5.84
C GLN A 19 -36.47 0.45 5.91
N ILE A 20 -35.75 -0.19 6.83
CA ILE A 20 -36.11 -1.53 7.33
C ILE A 20 -36.38 -1.39 8.82
N SER A 21 -37.60 -1.75 9.19
CA SER A 21 -38.19 -1.78 10.51
C SER A 21 -37.53 -2.83 11.41
N SER A 22 -37.48 -2.50 12.69
CA SER A 22 -37.09 -3.30 13.84
C SER A 22 -37.91 -4.58 14.05
N SER A 23 -37.26 -5.61 14.58
CA SER A 23 -37.92 -6.57 15.47
C SER A 23 -36.93 -7.13 16.50
N SER A 24 -37.20 -6.81 17.77
CA SER A 24 -36.56 -7.37 18.95
C SER A 24 -36.84 -8.87 19.08
N PHE A 25 -35.86 -9.65 19.54
CA PHE A 25 -36.08 -10.97 20.12
C PHE A 25 -35.43 -11.04 21.50
N HIS A 26 -36.17 -11.63 22.44
CA HIS A 26 -35.86 -11.72 23.86
C HIS A 26 -35.37 -13.13 24.24
N HIS A 27 -34.57 -13.16 25.29
CA HIS A 27 -34.18 -14.28 26.17
C HIS A 27 -33.15 -15.33 25.72
N GLY A 28 -32.18 -15.56 26.61
CA GLY A 28 -31.34 -16.76 26.62
C GLY A 28 -30.01 -16.60 27.36
N ARG A 29 -30.05 -16.38 28.68
CA ARG A 29 -28.87 -16.34 29.55
C ARG A 29 -28.38 -17.78 29.77
N LEU A 30 -27.18 -18.13 29.30
CA LEU A 30 -26.47 -19.33 29.75
C LEU A 30 -25.04 -18.95 30.14
N SER A 31 -24.81 -19.04 31.46
CA SER A 31 -23.53 -18.90 32.12
C SER A 31 -22.80 -20.24 32.03
N LEU A 32 -21.64 -20.27 31.36
CA LEU A 32 -20.70 -21.38 31.44
C LEU A 32 -19.43 -20.86 32.11
N SER A 33 -19.30 -21.20 33.40
CA SER A 33 -18.08 -21.01 34.18
C SER A 33 -17.17 -22.21 33.91
N SER A 34 -16.05 -21.99 33.23
CA SER A 34 -14.99 -22.99 33.10
C SER A 34 -13.71 -22.48 33.77
N THR A 35 -13.57 -22.85 35.04
CA THR A 35 -12.32 -22.71 35.80
C THR A 35 -11.33 -23.77 35.28
N ILE A 36 -10.46 -23.39 34.35
CA ILE A 36 -9.29 -24.20 33.99
C ILE A 36 -8.19 -23.89 35.00
N SER A 37 -8.07 -24.74 36.02
CA SER A 37 -6.93 -24.76 36.94
C SER A 37 -5.84 -25.64 36.34
N GLN A 38 -4.93 -25.06 35.55
CA GLN A 38 -3.70 -25.77 35.17
C GLN A 38 -2.72 -25.70 36.34
N ARG A 39 -2.48 -26.86 36.97
CA ARG A 39 -1.38 -27.06 37.92
C ARG A 39 -0.07 -27.06 37.14
N PHE A 40 0.71 -25.98 37.27
CA PHE A 40 2.09 -25.98 36.80
C PHE A 40 2.95 -26.74 37.82
N ASN A 41 3.58 -27.81 37.35
CA ASN A 41 4.54 -28.59 38.10
C ASN A 41 5.87 -27.81 38.11
N HIS A 42 6.14 -27.03 39.15
CA HIS A 42 7.41 -26.34 39.30
C HIS A 42 8.47 -27.30 39.86
N SER A 43 9.42 -27.70 39.04
CA SER A 43 10.70 -28.25 39.52
C SER A 43 11.50 -27.14 40.22
N PRO A 44 12.19 -27.41 41.34
CA PRO A 44 12.95 -26.37 42.04
C PRO A 44 14.15 -25.91 41.21
N MET A 45 14.35 -24.59 41.15
CA MET A 45 15.53 -23.96 40.54
C MET A 45 16.81 -24.47 41.21
N ARG A 46 17.70 -25.07 40.42
CA ARG A 46 19.11 -25.22 40.79
C ARG A 46 19.76 -23.84 40.71
N THR A 47 20.23 -23.33 41.83
CA THR A 47 21.10 -22.15 41.90
C THR A 47 22.45 -22.50 41.29
N PHE A 48 22.69 -22.11 40.03
CA PHE A 48 24.02 -22.11 39.44
C PHE A 48 24.68 -20.76 39.72
N GLY A 49 25.93 -20.84 40.18
CA GLY A 49 26.70 -19.75 40.74
C GLY A 49 26.95 -18.58 39.78
N SER A 50 27.26 -17.45 40.40
CA SER A 50 27.68 -16.21 39.76
C SER A 50 29.00 -16.40 38.99
N SER A 51 28.90 -16.55 37.67
CA SER A 51 29.95 -16.09 36.76
C SER A 51 29.34 -14.99 35.90
N SER A 52 29.97 -13.81 35.95
CA SER A 52 29.58 -12.62 35.20
C SER A 52 29.33 -12.95 33.73
N PRO A 53 28.20 -12.54 33.13
CA PRO A 53 28.07 -12.60 31.69
C PRO A 53 29.01 -11.53 31.14
N THR A 54 30.11 -11.95 30.51
CA THR A 54 30.77 -11.09 29.52
C THR A 54 29.71 -10.65 28.55
N ALA A 55 29.37 -9.36 28.59
CA ALA A 55 28.37 -8.76 27.73
C ALA A 55 28.77 -9.01 26.28
N HIS A 56 28.18 -10.04 25.66
CA HIS A 56 28.17 -10.15 24.22
C HIS A 56 27.36 -8.95 23.74
N PRO A 57 27.94 -8.00 22.98
CA PRO A 57 27.14 -6.94 22.39
C PRO A 57 26.16 -7.65 21.46
N CYS A 58 24.89 -7.68 21.86
CA CYS A 58 23.81 -8.14 21.01
C CYS A 58 23.79 -7.16 19.84
N ARG A 59 24.50 -7.52 18.76
CA ARG A 59 24.38 -6.82 17.49
C ARG A 59 22.91 -6.94 17.10
N HIS A 60 22.19 -5.82 17.13
CA HIS A 60 20.82 -5.74 16.67
C HIS A 60 20.81 -6.27 15.23
N ARG A 61 20.26 -7.48 15.07
CA ARG A 61 20.42 -8.31 13.88
C ARG A 61 19.86 -7.65 12.62
N PHE A 62 18.99 -6.64 12.80
CA PHE A 62 18.30 -5.90 11.74
C PHE A 62 18.10 -4.43 12.15
N ALA A 63 19.17 -3.62 12.08
CA ALA A 63 19.13 -2.19 12.44
C ALA A 63 18.05 -1.41 11.67
N ASP A 64 17.87 -1.67 10.37
CA ASP A 64 16.86 -0.99 9.55
C ASP A 64 15.42 -1.27 10.02
N ILE A 65 15.16 -2.48 10.56
CA ILE A 65 13.83 -2.81 11.11
C ILE A 65 13.61 -2.08 12.44
N GLU A 66 14.67 -1.93 13.23
CA GLU A 66 14.62 -1.19 14.49
C GLU A 66 14.36 0.29 14.25
N GLU A 67 14.99 0.89 13.23
CA GLU A 67 14.69 2.25 12.78
C GLU A 67 13.19 2.43 12.48
N LEU A 68 12.57 1.49 11.75
CA LEU A 68 11.12 1.55 11.48
C LEU A 68 10.27 1.38 12.75
N HIS A 69 10.73 0.57 13.70
CA HIS A 69 10.04 0.39 14.97
C HIS A 69 10.06 1.67 15.81
N GLU A 70 11.23 2.29 15.97
CA GLU A 70 11.43 3.55 16.69
C GLU A 70 10.69 4.70 16.01
N GLY A 71 10.72 4.76 14.68
CA GLY A 71 9.94 5.71 13.89
C GLY A 71 8.43 5.57 14.11
N ASN A 72 7.91 4.33 14.15
CA ASN A 72 6.50 4.09 14.46
C ASN A 72 6.14 4.51 15.90
N GLN A 73 7.00 4.25 16.88
CA GLN A 73 6.78 4.69 18.26
C GLN A 73 6.68 6.22 18.34
N SER A 74 7.61 6.92 17.68
CA SER A 74 7.64 8.39 17.63
C SER A 74 6.38 8.93 16.95
N TYR A 75 6.00 8.38 15.79
CA TYR A 75 4.77 8.74 15.09
C TYR A 75 3.52 8.59 15.98
N MET A 76 3.41 7.51 16.74
CA MET A 76 2.27 7.29 17.63
C MET A 76 2.19 8.34 18.75
N LEU A 77 3.32 8.71 19.34
CA LEU A 77 3.39 9.76 20.38
C LEU A 77 3.03 11.13 19.83
N ASP A 78 3.58 11.49 18.67
CA ASP A 78 3.31 12.76 18.00
C ASP A 78 1.85 12.86 17.60
N MET A 79 1.28 11.80 17.02
CA MET A 79 -0.14 11.74 16.66
C MET A 79 -1.06 11.85 17.88
N HIS A 80 -0.71 11.19 18.98
CA HIS A 80 -1.48 11.29 20.21
C HIS A 80 -1.45 12.70 20.80
N SER A 81 -0.29 13.35 20.75
CA SER A 81 -0.09 14.70 21.29
C SER A 81 -0.76 15.77 20.44
N ALA A 82 -0.59 15.71 19.11
CA ALA A 82 -1.13 16.69 18.18
C ALA A 82 -2.62 16.48 17.89
N ASN A 83 -3.10 15.23 17.88
CA ASN A 83 -4.48 14.88 17.53
C ASN A 83 -5.07 13.82 18.49
N PRO A 84 -5.32 14.17 19.77
CA PRO A 84 -5.81 13.22 20.75
C PRO A 84 -7.08 12.49 20.29
N GLY A 85 -7.03 11.17 20.30
CA GLY A 85 -8.20 10.32 19.97
C GLY A 85 -8.50 10.14 18.48
N LEU A 86 -7.76 10.77 17.55
CA LEU A 86 -7.98 10.60 16.11
C LEU A 86 -7.86 9.13 15.67
N LEU A 87 -6.73 8.49 15.98
CA LEU A 87 -6.49 7.10 15.60
C LEU A 87 -7.52 6.15 16.23
N SER A 88 -7.89 6.38 17.49
CA SER A 88 -8.93 5.58 18.17
C SER A 88 -10.31 5.79 17.55
N ALA A 89 -10.62 7.01 17.07
CA ALA A 89 -11.86 7.28 16.37
C ALA A 89 -11.89 6.56 15.01
N LEU A 90 -10.79 6.62 14.24
CA LEU A 90 -10.66 5.91 12.95
C LEU A 90 -10.79 4.39 13.14
N ALA A 91 -10.15 3.83 14.17
CA ALA A 91 -10.25 2.40 14.47
C ALA A 91 -11.69 1.97 14.81
N ARG A 92 -12.45 2.80 15.55
CA ARG A 92 -13.84 2.46 15.95
C ARG A 92 -14.88 2.74 14.87
N ARG A 93 -14.69 3.81 14.09
CA ARG A 93 -15.71 4.34 13.16
C ARG A 93 -15.42 4.00 11.71
N GLY A 94 -14.23 3.47 11.42
CA GLY A 94 -13.76 3.22 10.06
C GLY A 94 -13.28 4.49 9.35
N GLN A 95 -12.92 4.33 8.07
CA GLN A 95 -12.42 5.39 7.21
C GLN A 95 -13.51 5.93 6.27
N GLN A 96 -13.43 7.22 5.94
CA GLN A 96 -14.25 7.87 4.90
C GLN A 96 -13.39 8.88 4.11
N PRO A 97 -12.39 8.39 3.36
CA PRO A 97 -11.46 9.25 2.64
C PRO A 97 -12.19 9.93 1.46
N PRO A 98 -12.01 11.23 1.22
CA PRO A 98 -12.56 11.88 0.03
C PRO A 98 -11.70 11.69 -1.23
N PHE A 99 -10.49 11.16 -1.13
CA PHE A 99 -9.59 10.97 -2.27
C PHE A 99 -9.20 9.49 -2.40
N LEU A 100 -9.33 8.95 -3.61
CA LEU A 100 -8.55 7.81 -4.08
C LEU A 100 -7.31 8.35 -4.80
N LEU A 101 -6.14 7.82 -4.46
CA LEU A 101 -4.87 8.14 -5.10
C LEU A 101 -4.24 6.88 -5.70
N PHE A 102 -4.04 6.86 -7.01
CA PHE A 102 -3.16 5.91 -7.68
C PHE A 102 -1.76 6.50 -7.73
N ASP A 103 -0.81 5.78 -7.13
CA ASP A 103 0.55 6.25 -6.90
C ASP A 103 1.61 5.25 -7.38
N CYS A 104 2.86 5.71 -7.47
CA CYS A 104 4.00 4.88 -7.82
C CYS A 104 4.60 4.26 -6.55
N SER A 105 5.04 3.00 -6.61
CA SER A 105 5.80 2.35 -5.53
C SER A 105 7.23 2.91 -5.35
N ASP A 106 7.50 4.12 -5.83
CA ASP A 106 8.80 4.78 -5.72
C ASP A 106 9.02 5.28 -4.29
N SER A 107 10.14 4.90 -3.67
CA SER A 107 10.42 5.21 -2.26
C SER A 107 10.60 6.70 -1.96
N ARG A 108 10.75 7.55 -2.98
CA ARG A 108 10.79 9.02 -2.81
C ARG A 108 9.39 9.62 -2.71
N VAL A 109 8.36 8.83 -2.98
CA VAL A 109 6.97 9.26 -2.95
C VAL A 109 6.35 8.80 -1.64
N GLY A 110 6.14 9.76 -0.73
CA GLY A 110 5.33 9.58 0.47
C GLY A 110 4.12 10.49 0.38
N GLU A 111 3.00 9.96 -0.09
CA GLU A 111 1.81 10.72 -0.46
C GLU A 111 1.20 11.51 0.71
N SER A 112 1.18 10.89 1.90
CA SER A 112 0.68 11.54 3.10
C SER A 112 1.57 12.72 3.51
N ALA A 113 2.89 12.61 3.30
CA ALA A 113 3.83 13.69 3.58
C ALA A 113 3.74 14.81 2.53
N ILE A 114 3.71 14.47 1.24
CA ILE A 114 3.63 15.44 0.13
C ILE A 114 2.41 16.35 0.27
N PHE A 115 1.25 15.79 0.65
CA PHE A 115 0.02 16.55 0.82
C PHE A 115 -0.24 17.04 2.24
N HIS A 116 0.67 16.76 3.20
CA HIS A 116 0.42 16.95 4.63
C HIS A 116 -0.94 16.37 5.06
N ALA A 117 -1.28 15.19 4.55
CA ALA A 117 -2.58 14.59 4.75
C ALA A 117 -2.65 13.85 6.09
N ALA A 118 -3.68 14.15 6.88
CA ALA A 118 -3.96 13.41 8.10
C ALA A 118 -4.41 11.96 7.81
N PRO A 119 -4.24 11.03 8.76
CA PRO A 119 -4.77 9.67 8.64
C PRO A 119 -6.26 9.63 8.27
N GLY A 120 -6.64 8.73 7.36
CA GLY A 120 -8.02 8.58 6.88
C GLY A 120 -8.44 9.57 5.79
N ARG A 121 -7.54 10.43 5.30
CA ARG A 121 -7.82 11.38 4.20
C ARG A 121 -7.60 10.80 2.82
N LEU A 122 -6.62 9.93 2.66
CA LEU A 122 -6.23 9.33 1.39
C LEU A 122 -6.52 7.83 1.43
N PHE A 123 -7.16 7.31 0.39
CA PHE A 123 -7.22 5.88 0.08
C PHE A 123 -6.26 5.64 -1.08
N THR A 124 -5.20 4.88 -0.86
CA THR A 124 -4.05 4.86 -1.78
C THR A 124 -3.84 3.47 -2.36
N SER A 125 -3.41 3.43 -3.62
CA SER A 125 -2.97 2.21 -4.29
C SER A 125 -1.69 2.52 -5.04
N GLY A 126 -0.59 1.92 -4.58
CA GLY A 126 0.74 2.08 -5.15
C GLY A 126 1.13 0.91 -6.04
N ASN A 127 1.60 1.17 -7.25
CA ASN A 127 2.20 0.16 -8.13
C ASN A 127 3.35 0.73 -8.97
N ILE A 128 4.03 -0.09 -9.77
CA ILE A 128 5.14 0.38 -10.60
C ILE A 128 4.59 1.32 -11.69
N ALA A 129 5.09 2.56 -11.69
CA ALA A 129 4.73 3.63 -12.63
C ALA A 129 3.25 4.06 -12.58
N ASN A 130 2.62 3.99 -11.39
CA ASN A 130 1.29 4.57 -11.11
C ASN A 130 0.25 4.24 -12.20
N ARG A 131 0.29 3.00 -12.68
CA ARG A 131 -0.48 2.50 -13.81
C ARG A 131 -1.89 2.12 -13.34
N PHE A 132 -2.90 2.50 -14.13
CA PHE A 132 -4.24 1.94 -14.02
C PHE A 132 -4.54 1.18 -15.31
N ASP A 133 -4.99 -0.06 -15.18
CA ASP A 133 -5.41 -0.90 -16.30
C ASP A 133 -6.83 -1.39 -16.03
N GLU A 134 -7.74 -1.12 -16.96
CA GLU A 134 -9.15 -1.45 -16.78
C GLU A 134 -9.43 -2.96 -16.85
N THR A 135 -8.52 -3.73 -17.46
CA THR A 135 -8.60 -5.18 -17.56
C THR A 135 -8.02 -5.88 -16.33
N GLU A 136 -7.26 -5.15 -15.51
CA GLU A 136 -6.62 -5.68 -14.31
C GLU A 136 -7.59 -5.70 -13.12
N THR A 137 -7.88 -6.90 -12.62
CA THR A 137 -8.77 -7.09 -11.47
C THR A 137 -8.35 -6.31 -10.22
N GLY A 138 -7.05 -6.15 -9.97
CA GLY A 138 -6.53 -5.41 -8.82
C GLY A 138 -6.90 -3.92 -8.87
N SER A 139 -6.56 -3.26 -9.98
CA SER A 139 -6.90 -1.86 -10.25
C SER A 139 -8.41 -1.61 -10.19
N GLN A 140 -9.21 -2.50 -10.79
CA GLN A 140 -10.68 -2.42 -10.76
C GLN A 140 -11.27 -2.61 -9.37
N ALA A 141 -10.72 -3.52 -8.57
CA ALA A 141 -11.18 -3.75 -7.19
C ALA A 141 -10.96 -2.51 -6.32
N VAL A 142 -9.79 -1.87 -6.42
CA VAL A 142 -9.48 -0.63 -5.70
C VAL A 142 -10.43 0.48 -6.12
N LEU A 143 -10.59 0.72 -7.43
CA LEU A 143 -11.45 1.79 -7.94
C LEU A 143 -12.91 1.57 -7.52
N SER A 144 -13.41 0.34 -7.68
CA SER A 144 -14.78 -0.02 -7.33
C SER A 144 -15.04 0.16 -5.83
N TYR A 145 -14.14 -0.32 -4.97
CA TYR A 145 -14.29 -0.16 -3.52
C TYR A 145 -14.25 1.32 -3.12
N ALA A 146 -13.32 2.10 -3.67
CA ALA A 146 -13.22 3.52 -3.38
C ALA A 146 -14.50 4.29 -3.77
N VAL A 147 -15.01 4.07 -4.98
CA VAL A 147 -16.15 4.82 -5.51
C VAL A 147 -17.48 4.32 -4.94
N GLN A 148 -17.69 3.00 -4.88
CA GLN A 148 -18.98 2.41 -4.52
C GLN A 148 -19.14 2.21 -3.02
N THR A 149 -18.08 1.79 -2.32
CA THR A 149 -18.10 1.50 -0.89
C THR A 149 -17.71 2.72 -0.07
N LEU A 150 -16.51 3.29 -0.31
CA LEU A 150 -16.01 4.42 0.47
C LEU A 150 -16.59 5.78 0.05
N ARG A 151 -17.19 5.85 -1.15
CA ARG A 151 -17.80 7.07 -1.71
C ARG A 151 -16.80 8.23 -1.77
N VAL A 152 -15.58 7.93 -2.23
CA VAL A 152 -14.57 8.97 -2.48
C VAL A 152 -15.14 10.05 -3.40
N LYS A 153 -14.74 11.30 -3.20
CA LYS A 153 -15.19 12.45 -3.97
C LYS A 153 -14.31 12.70 -5.19
N HIS A 154 -13.08 12.25 -5.14
CA HIS A 154 -12.05 12.53 -6.12
C HIS A 154 -11.19 11.29 -6.36
N VAL A 155 -10.84 11.05 -7.61
CA VAL A 155 -9.82 10.07 -8.02
C VAL A 155 -8.66 10.85 -8.62
N VAL A 156 -7.45 10.58 -8.15
CA VAL A 156 -6.23 11.27 -8.56
C VAL A 156 -5.21 10.23 -9.00
N VAL A 157 -4.61 10.42 -10.18
CA VAL A 157 -3.45 9.65 -10.64
C VAL A 157 -2.23 10.55 -10.49
N MET A 158 -1.29 10.16 -9.64
CA MET A 158 -0.11 10.95 -9.32
C MET A 158 1.13 10.35 -9.99
N GLY A 159 1.66 11.07 -10.99
CA GLY A 159 2.96 10.77 -11.59
C GLY A 159 4.10 11.51 -10.89
N HIS A 160 5.32 11.03 -11.08
CA HIS A 160 6.53 11.69 -10.57
C HIS A 160 7.66 11.68 -11.60
N TYR A 161 8.58 12.64 -11.48
CA TYR A 161 9.75 12.73 -12.34
C TYR A 161 10.78 11.63 -12.01
N GLY A 162 11.53 11.22 -13.04
CA GLY A 162 12.56 10.20 -12.89
C GLY A 162 12.01 8.84 -12.45
N CYS A 163 10.80 8.48 -12.90
CA CYS A 163 10.19 7.19 -12.59
C CYS A 163 10.95 6.04 -13.26
N GLY A 164 11.45 5.10 -12.46
CA GLY A 164 12.20 3.95 -12.95
C GLY A 164 11.39 3.04 -13.88
N GLY A 165 10.10 2.83 -13.58
CA GLY A 165 9.22 2.02 -14.44
C GLY A 165 8.95 2.67 -15.81
N VAL A 166 8.80 4.00 -15.84
CA VAL A 166 8.67 4.76 -17.10
C VAL A 166 9.98 4.77 -17.87
N ALA A 167 11.12 4.97 -17.20
CA ALA A 167 12.42 4.91 -17.87
C ALA A 167 12.66 3.53 -18.50
N ALA A 168 12.31 2.45 -17.79
CA ALA A 168 12.42 1.09 -18.30
C ALA A 168 11.53 0.82 -19.53
N SER A 169 10.34 1.44 -19.61
CA SER A 169 9.45 1.27 -20.77
C SER A 169 9.99 1.95 -22.05
N MET A 170 10.89 2.92 -21.92
CA MET A 170 11.52 3.61 -23.04
C MET A 170 12.76 2.88 -23.58
N LEU A 171 13.36 1.98 -22.79
CA LEU A 171 14.53 1.21 -23.22
C LEU A 171 14.15 0.09 -24.18
N PRO A 172 15.00 -0.29 -25.15
CA PRO A 172 14.78 -1.45 -26.01
C PRO A 172 14.46 -2.71 -25.22
N LEU A 173 13.42 -3.46 -25.62
CA LEU A 173 13.20 -4.81 -25.09
C LEU A 173 14.44 -5.69 -25.36
N PRO A 174 14.89 -6.51 -24.40
CA PRO A 174 15.92 -7.52 -24.66
C PRO A 174 15.52 -8.37 -25.87
N GLU A 175 16.49 -8.72 -26.73
CA GLU A 175 16.26 -9.43 -27.99
C GLU A 175 15.36 -10.67 -27.85
N ARG A 176 15.53 -11.42 -26.76
CA ARG A 176 14.70 -12.59 -26.40
C ARG A 176 13.25 -12.29 -26.03
N ALA A 177 12.95 -11.09 -25.50
CA ALA A 177 11.58 -10.66 -25.17
C ALA A 177 10.80 -10.23 -26.43
N ARG A 178 11.51 -9.79 -27.48
CA ARG A 178 10.92 -9.39 -28.77
C ARG A 178 10.44 -10.58 -29.62
N ALA A 179 11.00 -11.77 -29.38
CA ALA A 179 10.72 -12.97 -30.16
C ALA A 179 9.37 -13.65 -29.85
N GLY A 180 8.45 -13.01 -29.09
CA GLY A 180 7.11 -13.54 -28.79
C GLY A 180 7.07 -14.81 -27.92
N ASN A 181 8.23 -15.33 -27.51
CA ASN A 181 8.33 -16.52 -26.69
C ASN A 181 8.30 -16.15 -25.20
N VAL A 182 7.10 -16.05 -24.65
CA VAL A 182 6.90 -16.16 -23.20
C VAL A 182 7.32 -17.58 -22.78
N VAL A 183 8.52 -17.66 -22.20
CA VAL A 183 9.30 -18.81 -21.68
C VAL A 183 8.62 -20.20 -21.67
N LYS A 184 9.19 -21.18 -22.40
CA LYS A 184 8.91 -22.63 -22.32
C LYS A 184 9.96 -23.46 -21.55
N LYS A 185 11.07 -22.89 -21.05
CA LYS A 185 12.08 -23.65 -20.30
C LYS A 185 12.36 -23.06 -18.91
N PRO A 186 12.21 -23.84 -17.83
CA PRO A 186 12.70 -23.45 -16.51
C PRO A 186 14.24 -23.47 -16.53
N GLY A 187 14.89 -22.35 -16.20
CA GLY A 187 16.33 -22.34 -15.90
C GLY A 187 17.20 -21.33 -16.65
N ASP A 188 16.70 -20.62 -17.66
CA ASP A 188 17.41 -19.49 -18.27
C ASP A 188 16.63 -18.19 -18.04
N LEU A 189 16.84 -17.60 -16.88
CA LEU A 189 16.18 -16.39 -16.40
C LEU A 189 17.26 -15.35 -16.12
N THR A 190 17.35 -14.29 -16.94
CA THR A 190 17.55 -12.99 -16.31
C THR A 190 16.26 -12.73 -15.54
N ARG A 191 16.27 -13.16 -14.27
CA ARG A 191 15.29 -13.10 -13.18
C ARG A 191 13.79 -13.03 -13.58
N PRO A 192 12.91 -13.86 -13.02
CA PRO A 192 11.45 -13.75 -13.20
C PRO A 192 10.88 -12.34 -12.99
N ALA A 193 11.51 -11.55 -12.11
CA ALA A 193 11.21 -10.14 -11.91
C ALA A 193 11.28 -9.33 -13.22
N ASP A 194 12.20 -9.63 -14.12
CA ASP A 194 12.36 -8.90 -15.38
C ASP A 194 11.17 -9.17 -16.31
N VAL A 195 10.71 -10.42 -16.45
CA VAL A 195 9.54 -10.74 -17.31
C VAL A 195 8.25 -10.15 -16.74
N ALA A 196 8.03 -10.30 -15.43
CA ALA A 196 6.83 -9.75 -14.78
C ALA A 196 6.79 -8.21 -14.87
N VAL A 197 7.93 -7.54 -14.62
CA VAL A 197 8.02 -6.08 -14.74
C VAL A 197 7.90 -5.63 -16.19
N GLN A 198 8.52 -6.33 -17.16
CA GLN A 198 8.36 -5.99 -18.57
C GLN A 198 6.89 -6.11 -19.02
N GLY A 199 6.20 -7.20 -18.64
CA GLY A 199 4.77 -7.34 -18.91
C GLY A 199 3.93 -6.25 -18.23
N TRP A 200 4.29 -5.87 -17.00
CA TRP A 200 3.63 -4.79 -16.29
C TRP A 200 3.78 -3.42 -16.99
N ILE A 201 4.97 -3.07 -17.46
CA ILE A 201 5.19 -1.77 -18.09
C ILE A 201 4.87 -1.75 -19.59
N GLN A 202 4.43 -2.89 -20.17
CA GLN A 202 4.16 -3.02 -21.59
C GLN A 202 3.11 -2.01 -22.12
N PRO A 203 1.97 -1.76 -21.45
CA PRO A 203 1.03 -0.73 -21.91
C PRO A 203 1.65 0.68 -21.95
N ILE A 204 2.55 1.00 -21.01
CA ILE A 204 3.25 2.29 -20.98
C ILE A 204 4.24 2.38 -22.14
N ARG A 205 4.91 1.29 -22.47
CA ARG A 205 5.79 1.19 -23.64
C ARG A 205 5.00 1.42 -24.93
N GLU A 206 3.84 0.78 -25.09
CA GLU A 206 2.99 0.95 -26.27
C GLU A 206 2.54 2.40 -26.44
N ILE A 207 2.13 3.06 -25.35
CA ILE A 207 1.81 4.49 -25.37
C ILE A 207 3.03 5.32 -25.78
N TYR A 208 4.22 5.01 -25.26
CA TYR A 208 5.44 5.72 -25.62
C TYR A 208 5.80 5.53 -27.11
N GLU A 209 5.75 4.30 -27.61
CA GLU A 209 6.10 3.93 -28.97
C GLU A 209 5.15 4.54 -30.01
N THR A 210 3.86 4.62 -29.67
CA THR A 210 2.82 5.23 -30.51
C THR A 210 2.64 6.73 -30.30
N SER A 211 3.37 7.34 -29.35
CA SER A 211 3.26 8.78 -29.11
C SER A 211 3.93 9.60 -30.23
N GLU A 212 3.26 10.68 -30.65
CA GLU A 212 3.77 11.71 -31.58
C GLU A 212 4.81 12.64 -30.92
N ARG A 213 5.47 12.20 -29.84
CA ARG A 213 6.43 13.03 -29.11
C ARG A 213 7.72 13.17 -29.90
N ASP A 214 8.26 14.40 -29.95
CA ASP A 214 9.59 14.64 -30.51
C ASP A 214 10.65 13.85 -29.73
N ARG A 215 11.26 12.88 -30.42
CA ARG A 215 12.28 11.98 -29.88
C ARG A 215 13.65 12.64 -29.80
N SER A 216 13.83 13.84 -30.36
CA SER A 216 15.09 14.58 -30.28
C SER A 216 15.39 15.08 -28.85
N SER A 217 14.34 15.30 -28.03
CA SER A 217 14.47 15.83 -26.67
C SER A 217 14.75 14.77 -25.60
N SER A 218 14.78 13.48 -25.92
CA SER A 218 14.87 12.39 -24.93
C SER A 218 16.29 11.88 -24.65
N ARG A 219 17.32 12.42 -25.32
CA ARG A 219 18.74 12.09 -25.07
C ARG A 219 19.35 12.81 -23.86
N ALA A 220 18.59 13.66 -23.18
CA ALA A 220 19.06 14.47 -22.06
C ALA A 220 18.30 14.14 -20.76
N VAL A 221 18.49 12.94 -20.23
CA VAL A 221 18.28 12.62 -18.81
C VAL A 221 19.30 11.56 -18.40
#